data_AF-A0A528D7Z1-F1
#
_entry.id   AF-A0A528D7Z1-F1
#
_cell.length_a   1.000
_cell.length_b   1.000
_cell.length_c   1.000
_cell.angle_alpha   90.00
_cell.angle_beta   90.00
_cell.angle_gamma   90.00
#
_symmetry.space_group_name_H-M   'P 1'
#
loop_
_entity.id
_entity.type
_entity.pdbx_description
1 polymer ?
#
loop_
_entity_poly.entity_id
_entity_poly.type
_entity_poly.pdbx_seq_one_letter_code
_entity_poly.pdbx_strand_id
1 'polypeptide(L)' 'ANVTHDMRIAKEEIFGPVLSIMPYDTVEQAIEQANDTVFGLASYIQAKDIEKARQAAARMRSGNVYINYPTWDAGLP' A
#
# COMPACT_ATOMS: atom_id res chain seq x y z
N ALA A 1 -13.94 -10.58 -8.81
CA ALA A 1 -13.27 -9.33 -9.21
C ALA A 1 -14.20 -8.17 -8.88
N ASN A 2 -13.66 -6.99 -8.56
CA ASN A 2 -14.34 -5.83 -7.93
C ASN A 2 -14.41 -5.94 -6.40
N VAL A 3 -13.25 -6.05 -5.75
CA VAL A 3 -13.17 -5.88 -4.29
C VAL A 3 -13.46 -4.42 -3.97
N THR A 4 -14.37 -4.18 -3.04
CA THR A 4 -14.64 -2.85 -2.49
C THR A 4 -14.03 -2.73 -1.11
N HIS A 5 -13.71 -1.51 -0.70
CA HIS A 5 -12.99 -1.24 0.54
C HIS A 5 -13.76 -1.67 1.81
N ASP A 6 -15.09 -1.77 1.74
CA ASP A 6 -15.96 -2.21 2.85
C ASP A 6 -16.01 -3.74 3.05
N MET A 7 -15.48 -4.53 2.12
CA MET A 7 -15.45 -5.98 2.25
C MET A 7 -14.47 -6.45 3.34
N ARG A 8 -14.83 -7.54 4.04
CA ARG A 8 -13.96 -8.16 5.06
C ARG A 8 -12.56 -8.50 4.53
N ILE A 9 -12.48 -9.03 3.31
CA ILE A 9 -11.22 -9.39 2.65
C ILE A 9 -10.31 -8.18 2.31
N ALA A 10 -10.79 -6.95 2.46
CA ALA A 10 -10.01 -5.72 2.33
C ALA A 10 -9.56 -5.14 3.68
N LYS A 11 -10.19 -5.56 4.79
CA LYS A 11 -9.98 -5.00 6.14
C LYS A 11 -9.30 -5.96 7.11
N GLU A 12 -9.44 -7.26 6.91
CA GLU A 12 -8.89 -8.30 7.78
C GLU A 12 -7.65 -8.94 7.13
N GLU A 13 -6.62 -9.21 7.93
CA GLU A 13 -5.46 -9.98 7.48
C GLU A 13 -5.86 -11.43 7.24
N ILE A 14 -5.61 -11.92 6.02
CA ILE A 14 -5.99 -13.30 5.60
C ILE A 14 -4.90 -14.32 5.97
N PHE A 15 -3.63 -13.91 5.94
CA PHE A 15 -2.46 -14.78 6.21
C PHE A 15 -2.39 -16.05 5.34
N GLY A 16 -2.93 -15.97 4.13
CA GLY A 16 -2.95 -17.03 3.11
C GLY A 16 -2.76 -16.45 1.71
N PRO A 17 -2.71 -17.29 0.66
CA PRO A 17 -2.40 -16.86 -0.71
C PRO A 17 -3.59 -16.18 -1.41
N VAL A 18 -4.05 -15.04 -0.87
CA VAL A 18 -5.19 -14.27 -1.37
C VAL A 18 -4.77 -12.83 -1.60
N LEU A 19 -4.97 -12.33 -2.83
CA LEU A 19 -4.70 -10.94 -3.21
C LEU A 19 -6.02 -10.22 -3.53
N SER A 20 -6.28 -9.12 -2.84
CA SER A 20 -7.41 -8.21 -3.10
C SER A 20 -6.95 -7.09 -4.04
N ILE A 21 -7.64 -6.92 -5.17
CA ILE A 21 -7.37 -5.82 -6.12
C ILE A 21 -8.52 -4.82 -6.03
N MET A 22 -8.20 -3.58 -5.63
CA MET A 22 -9.13 -2.47 -5.50
C MET A 22 -8.79 -1.36 -6.52
N PRO A 23 -9.75 -0.88 -7.31
CA PRO A 23 -9.53 0.24 -8.22
C PRO A 23 -9.52 1.59 -7.48
N TYR A 24 -8.88 2.57 -8.10
CA TYR A 24 -8.91 3.98 -7.68
C TYR A 24 -8.89 4.87 -8.92
N ASP A 25 -9.44 6.08 -8.80
CA ASP A 25 -9.51 7.08 -9.87
C ASP A 25 -8.41 8.13 -9.76
N THR A 26 -7.97 8.44 -8.53
CA THR A 26 -6.93 9.43 -8.25
C THR A 26 -5.88 8.88 -7.29
N VAL A 27 -4.66 9.46 -7.33
CA VAL A 27 -3.59 9.08 -6.41
C VAL A 27 -3.97 9.43 -4.97
N GLU A 28 -4.68 10.54 -4.76
CA GLU A 28 -5.23 10.93 -3.46
C GLU A 28 -6.15 9.87 -2.89
N GLN A 29 -7.08 9.35 -3.71
CA GLN A 29 -7.99 8.27 -3.30
C GLN A 29 -7.22 6.99 -2.99
N ALA A 30 -6.20 6.64 -3.78
CA ALA A 30 -5.35 5.48 -3.50
C ALA A 30 -4.63 5.61 -2.14
N ILE A 31 -4.15 6.81 -1.81
CA ILE A 31 -3.49 7.10 -0.54
C ILE A 31 -4.46 7.02 0.63
N GLU A 32 -5.69 7.52 0.46
CA GLU A 32 -6.75 7.39 1.47
C GLU A 32 -7.12 5.92 1.70
N GLN A 33 -7.36 5.15 0.63
CA GLN A 33 -7.65 3.71 0.73
C GLN A 33 -6.51 2.92 1.39
N ALA A 34 -5.25 3.23 1.08
CA ALA A 34 -4.10 2.55 1.66
C ALA A 34 -3.94 2.84 3.16
N ASN A 35 -4.30 4.05 3.60
CA ASN A 35 -4.22 4.47 5.00
C ASN A 35 -5.48 4.14 5.82
N ASP A 36 -6.62 3.83 5.20
CA ASP A 36 -7.86 3.42 5.88
C ASP A 36 -7.77 1.96 6.34
N THR A 37 -6.90 1.74 7.31
CA THR A 37 -6.68 0.44 7.93
C THR A 37 -6.24 0.62 9.38
N VAL A 38 -6.51 -0.39 10.20
CA VAL A 38 -6.01 -0.46 11.58
C VAL A 38 -4.54 -0.91 11.65
N PHE A 39 -3.97 -1.33 10.52
CA PHE A 39 -2.60 -1.82 10.40
C PHE A 39 -1.63 -0.73 9.93
N GLY A 40 -0.34 -1.07 9.80
CA GLY A 40 0.69 -0.12 9.36
C GLY A 40 2.09 -0.73 9.23
N LEU A 41 2.20 -2.00 8.82
CA LEU A 41 3.50 -2.69 8.75
C LEU A 41 4.34 -2.23 7.55
N ALA A 42 3.80 -2.43 6.34
CA ALA A 42 4.52 -2.17 5.09
C ALA A 42 3.57 -1.62 4.02
N SER A 43 4.07 -0.68 3.22
CA SER A 43 3.42 -0.19 2.00
C SER A 43 4.34 -0.38 0.80
N TYR A 44 3.76 -0.60 -0.38
CA TYR A 44 4.51 -0.78 -1.63
C TYR A 44 3.97 0.19 -2.68
N ILE A 45 4.86 0.90 -3.38
CA ILE A 45 4.51 1.86 -4.42
C ILE A 45 5.27 1.51 -5.69
N GLN A 46 4.53 1.39 -6.79
CA GLN A 46 5.09 1.17 -8.13
C GLN A 46 4.77 2.38 -9.00
N ALA A 47 5.81 3.07 -9.46
CA ALA A 47 5.66 4.22 -10.34
C ALA A 47 6.91 4.45 -11.18
N LYS A 48 6.71 4.91 -12.42
CA LYS A 48 7.80 5.29 -13.34
C LYS A 48 8.49 6.58 -12.89
N ASP A 49 7.72 7.53 -12.38
CA ASP A 49 8.21 8.80 -11.86
C ASP A 49 8.57 8.64 -10.39
N ILE A 50 9.88 8.63 -10.11
CA ILE A 50 10.40 8.39 -8.76
C ILE A 50 10.05 9.52 -7.79
N GLU A 51 9.89 10.75 -8.29
CA GLU A 51 9.60 11.89 -7.43
C GLU A 51 8.14 11.84 -6.96
N LYS A 52 7.21 11.51 -7.88
CA LYS A 52 5.82 11.22 -7.51
C LYS A 52 5.71 10.03 -6.56
N ALA A 53 6.51 8.99 -6.78
CA ALA A 53 6.55 7.83 -5.89
C ALA A 53 6.96 8.23 -4.46
N ARG A 54 8.00 9.07 -4.33
CA ARG A 54 8.47 9.60 -3.04
C ARG A 54 7.44 10.50 -2.36
N GLN A 55 6.75 11.34 -3.12
CA GLN A 55 5.67 12.18 -2.59
C GLN A 55 4.50 11.35 -2.05
N ALA A 56 4.11 10.29 -2.75
CA ALA A 56 3.12 9.34 -2.27
C ALA A 56 3.63 8.55 -1.04
N ALA A 57 4.89 8.11 -1.06
CA ALA A 57 5.51 7.38 0.04
C ALA A 57 5.52 8.18 1.34
N ALA A 58 5.83 9.49 1.27
CA ALA A 58 5.82 10.40 2.41
C ALA A 58 4.43 10.58 3.06
N ARG A 59 3.36 10.15 2.39
CA ARG A 59 1.98 10.21 2.88
C ARG A 59 1.47 8.86 3.42
N MET A 60 2.25 7.79 3.32
CA MET A 60 1.89 6.46 3.86
C MET A 60 2.09 6.41 5.36
N ARG A 61 1.12 5.83 6.07
CA ARG A 61 1.15 5.63 7.52
C ARG A 61 1.58 4.20 7.86
N SER A 62 2.75 3.81 7.38
CA SER A 62 3.34 2.48 7.64
C SER A 62 4.80 2.59 8.07
N GLY A 63 5.29 1.60 8.83
CA GLY A 63 6.67 1.57 9.30
C GLY A 63 7.69 1.53 8.16
N ASN A 64 7.44 0.67 7.16
CA ASN A 64 8.27 0.59 5.95
C ASN A 64 7.47 0.98 4.71
N VAL A 65 8.11 1.71 3.78
CA VAL A 65 7.54 2.04 2.47
C VAL A 65 8.54 1.70 1.38
N TYR A 66 8.17 0.79 0.49
CA TYR A 66 9.04 0.26 -0.56
C TYR A 66 8.65 0.83 -1.92
N ILE A 67 9.59 1.49 -2.59
CA ILE A 67 9.38 2.03 -3.93
C ILE A 67 10.07 1.12 -4.97
N ASN A 68 9.29 0.60 -5.93
CA ASN A 68 9.80 -0.20 -7.05
C ASN A 68 10.63 -1.43 -6.66
N TYR A 69 10.21 -2.15 -5.61
CA TYR A 69 10.82 -3.41 -5.15
C TYR A 69 12.34 -3.31 -4.91
N PRO A 70 12.77 -2.50 -3.91
CA PRO A 70 14.18 -2.48 -3.54
C PRO A 70 14.60 -3.85 -2.99
N THR A 71 15.89 -4.14 -3.04
CA THR A 71 16.46 -5.28 -2.32
C THR A 71 16.20 -5.12 -0.82
N TRP A 72 15.97 -6.24 -0.13
CA TRP A 72 15.85 -6.24 1.31
C TRP A 72 17.14 -5.73 1.97
N ASP A 73 16.99 -4.91 2.99
CA ASP A 73 18.09 -4.36 3.81
C ASP A 73 17.84 -4.74 5.27
N ALA A 74 18.69 -5.62 5.81
CA ALA A 74 18.62 -6.11 7.18
C ALA A 74 19.02 -5.07 8.23
N GLY A 75 19.59 -3.93 7.80
CA GLY A 75 19.97 -2.81 8.66
C GLY A 75 18.88 -1.76 8.84
N LEU A 76 17.78 -1.86 8.09
CA LEU A 76 16.60 -1.02 8.34
C LEU A 76 15.92 -1.44 9.65
N PRO A 77 15.43 -0.47 10.44
CA PRO A 77 14.80 -0.75 11.73
C PRO A 77 13.52 -1.58 11.62
#